data_AF-A0A3C1S2J1-F1
#
_entry.id   AF-A0A3C1S2J1-F1
#
_cell.length_a   1.000
_cell.length_b   1.000
_cell.length_c   1.000
_cell.angle_alpha   90.00
_cell.angle_beta   90.00
_cell.angle_gamma   90.00
#
_symmetry.space_group_name_H-M   'P 1'
#
loop_
_entity.id
_entity.type
_entity.pdbx_description
1 polymer ?
#
loop_
_entity_poly.entity_id
_entity_poly.type
_entity_poly.pdbx_seq_one_letter_code
_entity_poly.pdbx_strand_id
1 'polypeptide(L)'
;MSNSRKLSISKIKRLLSLFKFIASQKSKDRATALSFLDQSSINDISESIYNILYNEKLNLNLSKSQKYKLKKIIKPNVRSFEDISKRKIPIKRRHTKIVQQGSGIGTLLLTLIPILTSLLTKK
;
A
#
# COMPACT_ATOMS: atom_id res chain seq x y z
N MET A 1 -6.33 -20.31 11.49
CA MET A 1 -6.14 -19.37 12.62
C MET A 1 -5.02 -18.38 12.26
N SER A 2 -5.36 -17.17 11.82
CA SER A 2 -4.34 -16.14 11.54
C SER A 2 -3.93 -15.47 12.83
N ASN A 3 -2.78 -15.85 13.38
CA ASN A 3 -2.10 -15.09 14.42
C ASN A 3 -1.85 -13.67 13.89
N SER A 4 -2.69 -12.70 14.23
CA SER A 4 -2.46 -11.30 13.90
C SER A 4 -1.29 -10.81 14.75
N ARG A 5 -0.06 -11.00 14.26
CA ARG A 5 1.13 -10.40 14.88
C ARG A 5 0.91 -8.89 14.90
N LYS A 6 0.81 -8.32 16.10
CA LYS A 6 0.72 -6.87 16.29
C LYS A 6 1.94 -6.26 15.59
N LEU A 7 1.71 -5.34 14.66
CA LEU A 7 2.77 -4.63 13.96
C LEU A 7 3.65 -3.92 14.99
N SER A 8 4.97 -4.09 14.90
CA SER A 8 5.89 -3.36 15.76
C SER A 8 5.83 -1.85 15.45
N ILE A 9 6.03 -1.01 16.46
CA ILE A 9 6.08 0.44 16.30
C ILE A 9 7.14 0.84 15.26
N SER A 10 8.29 0.15 15.26
CA SER A 10 9.35 0.34 14.26
C SER A 10 8.88 0.07 12.83
N LYS A 11 8.12 -1.02 12.60
CA LYS A 11 7.56 -1.33 11.29
C LYS A 11 6.51 -0.29 10.87
N ILE A 12 5.65 0.16 11.77
CA ILE A 12 4.64 1.20 11.48
C ILE A 12 5.32 2.52 11.08
N LYS A 13 6.33 2.97 11.83
CA LYS A 13 7.10 4.18 11.50
C LYS A 13 7.78 4.07 10.14
N ARG A 14 8.41 2.93 9.84
CA ARG A 14 9.04 2.67 8.54
C ARG A 14 8.04 2.73 7.39
N LEU A 15 6.87 2.09 7.54
CA LEU A 15 5.80 2.12 6.55
C LEU A 15 5.29 3.55 6.31
N LEU A 16 5.10 4.33 7.37
CA LEU A 16 4.71 5.73 7.26
C LEU A 16 5.73 6.56 6.50
N SER A 17 7.02 6.41 6.80
CA SER A 17 8.08 7.11 6.08
C SER A 17 8.10 6.72 4.60
N LEU A 18 8.00 5.44 4.28
CA LEU A 18 7.93 4.94 2.90
C LEU A 18 6.73 5.53 2.15
N PHE A 19 5.54 5.50 2.75
CA PHE A 19 4.31 5.94 2.08
C PHE A 19 4.30 7.46 1.89
N LYS A 20 4.77 8.22 2.89
CA LYS A 20 4.94 9.67 2.77
C LYS A 20 5.93 10.02 1.67
N PHE A 21 7.08 9.32 1.63
CA PHE A 21 8.09 9.53 0.59
C PHE A 21 7.51 9.27 -0.81
N ILE A 22 6.83 8.15 -1.04
CA ILE A 22 6.23 7.84 -2.35
C ILE A 22 5.15 8.87 -2.72
N ALA A 23 4.29 9.23 -1.76
CA ALA A 23 3.21 10.17 -1.97
C ALA A 23 3.70 11.61 -2.23
N SER A 24 4.84 12.01 -1.65
CA SER A 24 5.44 13.33 -1.84
C SER A 24 6.15 13.49 -3.19
N GLN A 25 6.46 12.39 -3.88
CA GLN A 25 7.07 12.47 -5.22
C GLN A 25 6.10 13.11 -6.21
N LYS A 26 6.64 13.99 -7.08
CA LYS A 26 5.89 14.53 -8.21
C LYS A 26 5.44 13.38 -9.13
N SER A 27 4.31 13.58 -9.82
CA SER A 27 3.73 12.53 -10.69
C SER A 27 4.75 11.96 -11.68
N LYS A 28 5.55 12.84 -12.31
CA LYS A 28 6.58 12.49 -13.28
C LYS A 28 7.77 11.70 -12.69
N ASP A 29 8.11 11.92 -11.43
CA ASP A 29 9.29 11.33 -10.78
C ASP A 29 8.91 10.08 -9.97
N ARG A 30 7.61 9.83 -9.75
CA ARG A 30 7.13 8.74 -8.89
C ARG A 30 7.45 7.37 -9.44
N ALA A 31 7.35 7.15 -10.76
CA ALA A 31 7.70 5.87 -11.37
C ALA A 31 9.20 5.55 -11.16
N THR A 32 10.06 6.55 -11.31
CA THR A 32 11.50 6.46 -11.03
C THR A 32 11.77 6.17 -9.56
N ALA A 33 11.10 6.85 -8.63
CA ALA A 33 11.25 6.55 -7.21
C ALA A 33 10.81 5.10 -6.88
N LEU A 34 9.73 4.62 -7.51
CA LEU A 34 9.26 3.25 -7.36
C LEU A 34 10.23 2.22 -7.97
N SER A 35 11.00 2.56 -9.01
CA SER A 35 11.97 1.63 -9.60
C SER A 35 13.18 1.35 -8.72
N PHE A 36 13.48 2.21 -7.74
CA PHE A 36 14.59 2.04 -6.79
C PHE A 36 14.18 1.37 -5.47
N LEU A 37 12.95 0.87 -5.37
CA LEU A 37 12.51 0.16 -4.16
C LEU A 37 13.29 -1.14 -3.96
N ASP A 38 13.74 -1.35 -2.73
CA ASP A 38 14.32 -2.62 -2.31
C ASP A 38 13.25 -3.71 -2.12
N GLN A 39 13.70 -4.94 -1.96
CA GLN A 39 12.79 -6.08 -1.81
C GLN A 39 11.89 -5.96 -0.58
N SER A 40 12.39 -5.41 0.52
CA SER A 40 11.61 -5.21 1.75
C SER A 40 10.46 -4.23 1.49
N SER A 41 10.72 -3.10 0.84
CA SER A 41 9.71 -2.09 0.53
C SER A 41 8.66 -2.61 -0.44
N ILE A 42 9.07 -3.40 -1.45
CA ILE A 42 8.13 -4.06 -2.37
C ILE A 42 7.20 -5.00 -1.59
N ASN A 43 7.72 -5.79 -0.66
CA ASN A 43 6.92 -6.69 0.17
C ASN A 43 5.98 -5.94 1.12
N ASP A 44 6.45 -4.86 1.74
CA ASP A 44 5.67 -4.00 2.61
C ASP A 44 4.50 -3.32 1.85
N ILE A 45 4.73 -2.84 0.62
CA ILE A 45 3.69 -2.32 -0.27
C ILE A 45 2.71 -3.42 -0.68
N SER A 46 3.22 -4.60 -1.04
CA SER A 46 2.39 -5.75 -1.45
C SER A 46 1.45 -6.19 -0.32
N GLU A 47 1.96 -6.30 0.90
CA GLU A 47 1.18 -6.62 2.10
C GLU A 47 0.13 -5.55 2.40
N SER A 48 0.45 -4.29 2.17
CA SER A 48 -0.48 -3.17 2.39
C SER A 48 -1.62 -3.16 1.38
N ILE A 49 -1.32 -3.43 0.10
CA ILE A 49 -2.33 -3.60 -0.95
C ILE A 49 -3.20 -4.83 -0.67
N TYR A 50 -2.60 -5.95 -0.23
CA TYR A 50 -3.35 -7.13 0.20
C TYR A 50 -4.36 -6.79 1.30
N ASN A 51 -3.93 -6.04 2.32
CA ASN A 51 -4.83 -5.63 3.39
C ASN A 51 -5.98 -4.74 2.89
N ILE A 52 -5.73 -3.83 1.94
CA ILE A 52 -6.83 -3.04 1.35
C ILE A 52 -7.82 -3.92 0.61
N LEU A 53 -7.34 -4.89 -0.17
CA LEU A 53 -8.20 -5.72 -1.00
C LEU A 53 -9.00 -6.73 -0.19
N TYR A 54 -8.41 -7.31 0.86
CA TYR A 54 -8.96 -8.51 1.51
C TYR A 54 -9.16 -8.41 3.02
N ASN A 55 -8.69 -7.35 3.68
CA ASN A 55 -8.89 -7.21 5.13
C ASN A 55 -10.19 -6.45 5.42
N GLU A 56 -11.25 -7.19 5.69
CA GLU A 56 -12.57 -6.63 6.02
C GLU A 56 -12.53 -5.70 7.23
N LYS A 57 -11.75 -6.03 8.27
CA LYS A 57 -11.62 -5.18 9.47
C LYS A 57 -10.98 -3.84 9.14
N LEU A 58 -9.99 -3.82 8.24
CA LEU A 58 -9.42 -2.57 7.74
C LEU A 58 -10.50 -1.77 6.99
N ASN A 59 -11.21 -2.44 6.09
CA ASN A 59 -12.24 -1.81 5.26
C ASN A 59 -13.41 -1.27 6.08
N LEU A 60 -13.77 -1.90 7.20
CA LEU A 60 -14.82 -1.39 8.11
C LEU A 60 -14.45 -0.04 8.73
N ASN A 61 -13.17 0.18 9.03
CA ASN A 61 -12.66 1.43 9.62
C ASN A 61 -12.51 2.59 8.61
N LEU A 62 -12.71 2.33 7.31
CA LEU A 62 -12.63 3.37 6.28
C LEU A 62 -13.96 4.11 6.13
N SER A 63 -13.89 5.44 6.03
CA SER A 63 -15.04 6.29 5.73
C SER A 63 -15.59 6.01 4.32
N LYS A 64 -16.85 6.38 4.07
CA LYS A 64 -17.48 6.25 2.73
C LYS A 64 -16.65 6.92 1.64
N SER A 65 -16.08 8.11 1.92
CA SER A 65 -15.22 8.85 0.99
C SER A 65 -13.91 8.10 0.70
N GLN A 66 -13.26 7.53 1.73
CA GLN A 66 -12.04 6.74 1.55
C GLN A 66 -12.30 5.48 0.72
N LYS A 67 -13.39 4.76 1.01
CA LYS A 67 -13.83 3.58 0.24
C LYS A 67 -14.07 3.92 -1.23
N TYR A 68 -14.76 5.03 -1.49
CA TYR A 68 -15.01 5.49 -2.85
C TYR A 68 -13.72 5.81 -3.61
N LYS A 69 -12.79 6.55 -2.98
CA LYS A 69 -11.48 6.87 -3.58
C LYS A 69 -10.68 5.61 -3.91
N LEU A 70 -10.61 4.65 -2.98
CA LEU A 70 -9.94 3.37 -3.21
C LEU A 70 -10.57 2.60 -4.36
N LYS A 71 -11.91 2.49 -4.39
CA LYS A 71 -12.64 1.81 -5.47
C LYS A 71 -12.36 2.44 -6.83
N LYS A 72 -12.29 3.77 -6.92
CA LYS A 72 -11.98 4.49 -8.17
C LYS A 72 -10.57 4.19 -8.69
N ILE A 73 -9.60 3.95 -7.81
CA ILE A 73 -8.22 3.62 -8.16
C ILE A 73 -8.07 2.14 -8.52
N ILE A 74 -8.68 1.26 -7.71
CA ILE A 74 -8.50 -0.19 -7.82
C ILE A 74 -9.33 -0.77 -8.97
N LYS A 75 -10.60 -0.35 -9.13
CA LYS A 75 -11.53 -0.97 -10.10
C LYS A 75 -10.98 -0.98 -11.54
N PRO A 76 -10.38 0.11 -12.08
CA PRO A 76 -9.82 0.10 -13.43
C PRO A 76 -8.61 -0.84 -13.58
N ASN A 77 -7.91 -1.13 -12.49
CA ASN A 77 -6.62 -1.82 -12.48
C ASN A 77 -6.62 -3.08 -11.60
N VAL A 78 -7.79 -3.71 -11.40
CA VAL A 78 -7.99 -4.73 -10.36
C VAL A 78 -7.00 -5.89 -10.49
N ARG A 79 -6.79 -6.41 -11.71
CA ARG A 79 -5.83 -7.49 -11.99
C ARG A 79 -4.40 -7.10 -11.62
N SER A 80 -4.01 -5.85 -11.84
CA SER A 80 -2.69 -5.35 -11.47
C SER A 80 -2.52 -5.30 -9.95
N PHE A 81 -3.51 -4.80 -9.22
CA PHE A 81 -3.46 -4.75 -7.75
C PHE A 81 -3.52 -6.14 -7.12
N GLU A 82 -4.28 -7.06 -7.71
CA GLU A 82 -4.25 -8.46 -7.30
C GLU A 82 -2.87 -9.10 -7.48
N ASP A 83 -2.23 -8.91 -8.63
CA ASP A 83 -0.88 -9.41 -8.89
C ASP A 83 0.12 -8.84 -7.89
N ILE A 84 0.04 -7.55 -7.56
CA ILE A 84 0.91 -6.91 -6.56
C ILE A 84 0.66 -7.52 -5.17
N SER A 85 -0.59 -7.76 -4.79
CA SER A 85 -0.95 -8.25 -3.45
C SER A 85 -0.50 -9.68 -3.14
N LYS A 86 -0.37 -10.52 -4.17
CA LYS A 86 -0.18 -11.97 -4.03
C LYS A 86 1.31 -12.29 -3.87
N ARG A 87 1.73 -12.74 -2.69
CA ARG A 87 3.14 -13.13 -2.41
C ARG A 87 3.68 -14.25 -3.31
N LYS A 88 2.80 -15.12 -3.83
CA LYS A 88 3.15 -16.15 -4.81
C LYS A 88 3.66 -15.59 -6.15
N ILE A 89 3.36 -14.32 -6.44
CA ILE A 89 3.85 -13.66 -7.65
C ILE A 89 5.31 -13.24 -7.42
N PRO A 90 6.22 -13.55 -8.37
CA PRO A 90 7.63 -13.19 -8.24
C PRO A 90 7.84 -11.71 -7.94
N ILE A 91 8.81 -11.41 -7.08
CA ILE A 91 9.05 -10.04 -6.60
C ILE A 91 9.33 -9.06 -7.76
N LYS A 92 10.08 -9.49 -8.78
CA LYS A 92 10.34 -8.70 -9.99
C LYS A 92 9.03 -8.32 -10.70
N ARG A 93 8.10 -9.28 -10.85
CA ARG A 93 6.80 -9.02 -11.49
C ARG A 93 5.94 -8.07 -10.66
N ARG A 94 5.92 -8.24 -9.33
CA ARG A 94 5.23 -7.30 -8.43
C ARG A 94 5.82 -5.90 -8.53
N HIS A 95 7.15 -5.79 -8.57
CA HIS A 95 7.86 -4.51 -8.71
C HIS A 95 7.53 -3.81 -10.03
N THR A 96 7.57 -4.52 -11.16
CA THR A 96 7.16 -3.97 -12.46
C THR A 96 5.73 -3.45 -12.41
N LYS A 97 4.80 -4.20 -11.81
CA LYS A 97 3.41 -3.76 -11.65
C LYS A 97 3.30 -2.53 -10.74
N ILE A 98 4.11 -2.45 -9.68
CA ILE A 98 4.17 -1.28 -8.81
C ILE A 98 4.61 -0.04 -9.61
N VAL A 99 5.69 -0.14 -10.38
CA VAL A 99 6.20 0.96 -11.21
C VAL A 99 5.16 1.37 -12.26
N GLN A 100 4.52 0.42 -12.93
CA GLN A 100 3.46 0.67 -13.93
C GLN A 100 2.26 1.43 -13.35
N GLN A 101 1.87 1.15 -12.10
CA GLN A 101 0.76 1.85 -11.47
C GLN A 101 1.09 3.30 -11.09
N GLY A 102 2.37 3.63 -10.88
CA GLY A 102 2.87 4.99 -10.71
C GLY A 102 2.03 5.83 -9.73
N SER A 103 1.29 6.80 -10.28
CA SER A 103 0.44 7.72 -9.52
C SER A 103 -0.64 7.02 -8.69
N GLY A 104 -1.25 5.95 -9.24
CA GLY A 104 -2.31 5.18 -8.59
C GLY A 104 -1.87 4.52 -7.28
N ILE A 105 -0.62 4.04 -7.22
CA ILE A 105 -0.04 3.52 -5.98
C ILE A 105 0.18 4.62 -4.96
N GLY A 106 0.71 5.78 -5.38
CA GLY A 106 0.91 6.91 -4.47
C GLY A 106 -0.39 7.33 -3.77
N THR A 107 -1.48 7.43 -4.53
CA THR A 107 -2.79 7.78 -3.97
C THR A 107 -3.34 6.69 -3.06
N LEU A 108 -3.19 5.42 -3.42
CA LEU A 108 -3.61 4.29 -2.58
C LEU A 108 -2.84 4.29 -1.25
N LEU A 109 -1.51 4.43 -1.28
CA LEU A 109 -0.67 4.47 -0.07
C LEU A 109 -0.98 5.69 0.80
N LEU A 110 -1.31 6.84 0.20
CA LEU A 110 -1.74 8.02 0.93
C LEU A 110 -3.00 7.77 1.77
N THR A 111 -3.95 6.95 1.27
CA THR A 111 -5.16 6.60 2.05
C THR A 111 -4.85 5.74 3.28
N LEU A 112 -3.71 5.06 3.31
CA LEU A 112 -3.27 4.25 4.45
C LEU A 112 -2.54 5.05 5.54
N ILE A 113 -2.01 6.24 5.21
CA ILE A 113 -1.25 7.05 6.16
C ILE A 113 -2.05 7.37 7.44
N PRO A 114 -3.33 7.81 7.37
CA PRO A 114 -4.13 8.06 8.57
C PRO A 114 -4.34 6.79 9.41
N ILE A 115 -4.50 5.64 8.77
CA ILE A 115 -4.69 4.36 9.46
C ILE A 115 -3.42 3.99 10.23
N LEU A 116 -2.27 4.01 9.57
CA LEU A 116 -0.98 3.74 10.21
C LEU A 116 -0.67 4.74 11.33
N THR A 117 -1.02 6.01 11.15
CA THR A 117 -0.90 7.03 12.20
C THR A 117 -1.78 6.70 13.40
N SER A 118 -3.02 6.26 13.17
CA SER A 118 -3.94 5.87 14.26
C SER A 118 -3.43 4.68 15.08
N LEU A 119 -2.66 3.77 14.48
CA LEU A 119 -2.04 2.64 15.19
C LEU A 119 -0.88 3.08 16.10
N LEU A 120 -0.33 4.27 15.89
CA LEU A 120 0.67 4.86 16.79
C LEU A 120 0.02 5.61 17.96
N THR A 121 -1.16 6.18 17.76
CA THR A 121 -1.86 6.99 18.76
C THR A 121 -2.82 6.18 19.64
N LYS A 122 -3.38 5.07 19.13
CA LYS A 122 -4.12 4.09 19.93
C LYS A 122 -3.14 3.23 20.74
N LYS A 123 -2.64 3.80 21.83
CA LYS A 123 -2.00 3.08 22.93
C LYS A 123 -2.84 3.27 24.18
#